data_AF-A0A657APL3-F1
#
_entry.id   AF-A0A657APL3-F1
#
_cell.length_a   1.000
_cell.length_b   1.000
_cell.length_c   1.000
_cell.angle_alpha   90.00
_cell.angle_beta   90.00
_cell.angle_gamma   90.00
#
_symmetry.space_group_name_H-M   'P 1'
#
loop_
_entity.id
_entity.type
_entity.pdbx_description
1 polymer ?
#
loop_
_entity_poly.entity_id
_entity_poly.type
_entity_poly.pdbx_seq_one_letter_code
_entity_poly.pdbx_strand_id
1 'polypeptide(L)'
;MKKNGGGIEETLIDYPAIGTETTAFVGEEMLAKGSKKTVNAISLKYTTSVGLLGSYTFSPGIYTQVGYSGNKVFYAPTNYGMVQKSTLADPYGGMYIDHNEKEICGVSAFGGTVCSDADYDITKHTNNDMLSFQQTLLYSGKIGNKVNISYREFSNNKARPAFSNDVEYDLNESNVIGYKGALLEIINATNQSIKYKVLKNFR
;
A
#
# COMPACT_ATOMS: atom_id res chain seq x y z
N MET A 1 -10.40 15.59 15.22
CA MET A 1 -9.68 14.51 15.93
C MET A 1 -8.23 14.49 15.47
N LYS A 2 -7.27 14.55 16.40
CA LYS A 2 -5.85 14.27 16.08
C LYS A 2 -5.76 12.79 15.71
N LYS A 3 -5.36 12.48 14.48
CA LYS A 3 -5.10 11.11 14.01
C LYS A 3 -3.83 10.61 14.69
N ASN A 4 -3.95 10.09 15.90
CA ASN A 4 -2.86 9.42 16.59
C ASN A 4 -2.72 8.02 15.96
N GLY A 5 -2.04 7.95 14.81
CA GLY A 5 -1.91 6.75 14.00
C GLY A 5 -1.53 5.54 14.83
N GLY A 6 -2.47 4.61 14.99
CA GLY A 6 -2.28 3.34 15.69
C GLY A 6 -2.18 2.21 14.68
N GLY A 7 -1.27 1.27 14.94
CA GLY A 7 -1.21 0.00 14.21
C GLY A 7 -0.59 0.04 12.82
N ILE A 8 0.27 1.02 12.54
CA ILE A 8 0.98 1.10 11.25
C ILE A 8 2.27 0.30 11.36
N GLU A 9 2.38 -0.74 10.54
CA GLU A 9 3.61 -1.49 10.30
C GLU A 9 4.14 -1.15 8.92
N GLU A 10 5.41 -0.77 8.84
CA GLU A 10 6.09 -0.52 7.58
C GLU A 10 6.94 -1.74 7.23
N THR A 11 6.63 -2.40 6.12
CA THR A 11 7.39 -3.55 5.62
C THR A 11 8.23 -3.11 4.44
N LEU A 12 9.53 -3.36 4.50
CA LEU A 12 10.44 -3.13 3.39
C LEU A 12 10.19 -4.16 2.29
N ILE A 13 10.15 -3.68 1.06
CA ILE A 13 10.20 -4.51 -0.14
C ILE A 13 11.61 -4.40 -0.69
N ASP A 14 12.28 -5.53 -0.81
CA ASP A 14 13.52 -5.67 -1.57
C ASP A 14 13.33 -6.85 -2.52
N TYR A 15 13.29 -6.58 -3.83
CA TYR A 15 13.09 -7.62 -4.84
C TYR A 15 13.85 -7.32 -6.13
N PRO A 16 14.60 -8.27 -6.70
CA PRO A 16 15.03 -9.53 -6.10
C PRO A 16 15.99 -9.31 -4.92
N ALA A 17 16.21 -10.35 -4.11
CA ALA A 17 17.19 -10.29 -3.01
C ALA A 17 18.63 -10.14 -3.55
N ILE A 18 19.49 -9.43 -2.80
CA ILE A 18 20.91 -9.30 -3.12
C ILE A 18 21.54 -10.69 -3.24
N GLY A 19 22.38 -10.87 -4.28
CA GLY A 19 23.04 -12.12 -4.61
C GLY A 19 22.23 -13.07 -5.48
N THR A 20 20.94 -12.79 -5.71
CA THR A 20 20.07 -13.63 -6.54
C THR A 20 20.34 -13.39 -8.02
N GLU A 21 20.45 -14.48 -8.79
CA GLU A 21 20.35 -14.45 -10.24
C GLU A 21 18.91 -14.64 -10.68
N THR A 22 18.41 -13.76 -11.54
CA THR A 22 17.05 -13.87 -12.09
C THR A 22 17.00 -13.36 -13.52
N THR A 23 15.84 -13.52 -14.16
CA THR A 23 15.54 -13.03 -15.49
C THR A 23 14.32 -12.11 -15.43
N ALA A 24 14.40 -10.96 -16.10
CA ALA A 24 13.26 -10.09 -16.36
C ALA A 24 13.01 -9.99 -17.86
N PHE A 25 11.73 -9.91 -18.26
CA PHE A 25 11.34 -9.63 -19.64
C PHE A 25 11.16 -8.13 -19.89
N VAL A 26 11.10 -7.73 -21.16
CA VAL A 26 10.86 -6.32 -21.51
C VAL A 26 9.53 -5.84 -20.88
N GLY A 27 9.58 -4.72 -20.18
CA GLY A 27 8.48 -4.14 -19.42
C GLY A 27 8.38 -4.61 -17.97
N GLU A 28 9.14 -5.64 -17.57
CA GLU A 28 9.15 -6.15 -16.20
C GLU A 28 10.19 -5.44 -15.32
N GLU A 29 9.98 -5.57 -14.00
CA GLU A 29 10.87 -5.03 -12.98
C GLU A 29 12.16 -5.86 -12.87
N MET A 30 13.30 -5.20 -12.97
CA MET A 30 14.62 -5.76 -12.69
C MET A 30 15.01 -5.61 -11.21
N LEU A 31 14.58 -4.52 -10.57
CA LEU A 31 14.89 -4.27 -9.18
C LEU A 31 13.87 -3.32 -8.62
N ALA A 32 13.28 -3.66 -7.48
CA ALA A 32 12.35 -2.86 -6.73
C ALA A 32 12.85 -2.75 -5.28
N LYS A 33 12.87 -1.52 -4.76
CA LYS A 33 13.02 -1.21 -3.34
C LYS A 33 11.91 -0.29 -2.91
N GLY A 34 11.29 -0.56 -1.78
CA GLY A 34 10.24 0.31 -1.29
C GLY A 34 9.79 -0.04 0.11
N SER A 35 8.71 0.60 0.53
CA SER A 35 8.03 0.25 1.75
C SER A 35 6.52 0.23 1.56
N LYS A 36 5.89 -0.79 2.13
CA LYS A 36 4.44 -0.93 2.21
C LYS A 36 4.01 -0.59 3.64
N LYS A 37 3.01 0.27 3.75
CA LYS A 37 2.34 0.49 5.03
C LYS A 37 1.16 -0.46 5.16
N THR A 38 1.25 -1.32 6.15
CA THR A 38 0.17 -2.20 6.59
C THR A 38 -0.44 -1.58 7.84
N VAL A 39 -1.76 -1.48 7.87
CA VAL A 39 -2.47 -0.91 9.02
C VAL A 39 -3.36 -1.97 9.65
N ASN A 40 -3.51 -1.92 10.97
CA ASN A 40 -4.56 -2.67 11.65
C ASN A 40 -5.92 -2.34 11.03
N ALA A 41 -6.77 -3.35 10.93
CA ALA A 41 -8.07 -3.25 10.33
C ALA A 41 -9.05 -4.22 10.98
N ILE A 42 -10.31 -4.05 10.65
CA ILE A 42 -11.36 -5.02 10.90
C ILE A 42 -11.96 -5.47 9.57
N SER A 43 -12.43 -6.71 9.54
CA SER A 43 -13.26 -7.24 8.47
C SER A 43 -14.66 -7.47 9.00
N LEU A 44 -15.61 -6.69 8.49
CA LEU A 44 -17.03 -6.86 8.79
C LEU A 44 -17.63 -7.86 7.80
N LYS A 45 -18.20 -8.96 8.30
CA LYS A 45 -18.77 -10.04 7.45
C LYS A 45 -20.21 -9.74 7.02
N TYR A 46 -20.97 -9.07 7.88
CA TYR A 46 -22.39 -8.84 7.71
C TYR A 46 -22.73 -7.36 7.85
N THR A 47 -23.77 -6.92 7.15
CA THR A 47 -24.29 -5.57 7.31
C THR A 47 -24.70 -5.35 8.76
N THR A 48 -24.21 -4.26 9.36
CA THR A 48 -24.56 -3.89 10.75
C THR A 48 -25.16 -2.50 10.76
N SER A 49 -26.37 -2.37 11.30
CA SER A 49 -27.06 -1.08 11.46
C SER A 49 -27.07 -0.68 12.92
N VAL A 50 -26.75 0.58 13.21
CA VAL A 50 -26.70 1.14 14.56
C VAL A 50 -27.70 2.27 14.73
N GLY A 51 -28.21 2.41 15.97
CA GLY A 51 -29.15 3.46 16.35
C GLY A 51 -30.59 3.19 15.95
N LEU A 52 -31.50 4.00 16.51
CA LEU A 52 -32.93 3.88 16.25
C LEU A 52 -33.22 4.01 14.75
N LEU A 53 -33.98 3.05 14.21
CA LEU A 53 -34.31 2.94 12.78
C LEU A 53 -33.09 2.84 11.84
N GLY A 54 -31.95 2.34 12.31
CA GLY A 54 -30.76 2.15 11.48
C GLY A 54 -30.17 3.50 11.04
N SER A 55 -29.86 4.35 12.01
CA SER A 55 -29.30 5.69 11.78
C SER A 55 -28.04 5.65 10.90
N TYR A 56 -27.17 4.66 11.15
CA TYR A 56 -26.03 4.36 10.28
C TYR A 56 -25.99 2.86 9.98
N THR A 57 -25.65 2.52 8.74
CA THR A 57 -25.53 1.14 8.27
C THR A 57 -24.15 0.93 7.67
N PHE A 58 -23.42 -0.01 8.25
CA PHE A 58 -22.08 -0.42 7.84
C PHE A 58 -22.17 -1.66 6.96
N SER A 59 -21.73 -1.56 5.71
CA SER A 59 -21.70 -2.69 4.78
C SER A 59 -20.53 -3.64 5.10
N PRO A 60 -20.64 -4.94 4.74
CA PRO A 60 -19.51 -5.86 4.78
C PRO A 60 -18.30 -5.27 4.07
N GLY A 61 -17.12 -5.50 4.62
CA GLY A 61 -15.91 -4.87 4.09
C GLY A 61 -14.77 -4.71 5.06
N ILE A 62 -13.69 -4.10 4.57
CA ILE A 62 -12.51 -3.80 5.36
C ILE A 62 -12.56 -2.34 5.83
N TYR A 63 -12.34 -2.14 7.12
CA TYR A 63 -12.23 -0.82 7.75
C TYR A 63 -10.88 -0.71 8.44
N THR A 64 -10.12 0.35 8.17
CA THR A 64 -8.75 0.54 8.65
C THR A 64 -8.70 1.43 9.88
N GLN A 65 -7.82 1.11 10.83
CA GLN A 65 -7.63 1.89 12.04
C GLN A 65 -7.07 3.28 11.68
N VAL A 66 -7.73 4.33 12.15
CA VAL A 66 -7.31 5.73 11.95
C VAL A 66 -6.89 6.42 13.25
N GLY A 67 -7.12 5.79 14.39
CA GLY A 67 -6.68 6.28 15.70
C GLY A 67 -7.28 5.47 16.85
N TYR A 68 -6.99 5.88 18.07
CA TYR A 68 -7.56 5.31 19.28
C TYR A 68 -7.66 6.38 20.38
N SER A 69 -8.55 6.17 21.34
CA SER A 69 -8.68 6.97 22.57
C SER A 69 -9.23 6.09 23.69
N GLY A 70 -8.40 5.77 24.68
CA GLY A 70 -8.78 4.78 25.70
C GLY A 70 -9.00 3.40 25.07
N ASN A 71 -10.13 2.77 25.38
CA ASN A 71 -10.57 1.48 24.82
C ASN A 71 -11.24 1.59 23.43
N LYS A 72 -11.47 2.82 22.95
CA LYS A 72 -12.14 3.06 21.66
C LYS A 72 -11.11 3.12 20.55
N VAL A 73 -11.26 2.27 19.55
CA VAL A 73 -10.42 2.26 18.36
C VAL A 73 -11.23 2.76 17.17
N PHE A 74 -10.77 3.83 16.54
CA PHE A 74 -11.48 4.49 15.44
C PHE A 74 -11.10 3.89 14.10
N TYR A 75 -12.09 3.68 13.24
CA TYR A 75 -11.91 3.08 11.92
C TYR A 75 -12.50 3.94 10.80
N ALA A 76 -12.01 3.74 9.58
CA ALA A 76 -12.56 4.32 8.36
C ALA A 76 -12.70 3.24 7.27
N PRO A 77 -13.77 3.27 6.45
CA PRO A 77 -13.97 2.31 5.38
C PRO A 77 -12.85 2.40 4.33
N THR A 78 -12.44 1.25 3.82
CA THR A 78 -11.66 1.15 2.56
C THR A 78 -12.61 1.22 1.36
N ASN A 79 -12.06 1.12 0.14
CA ASN A 79 -12.86 0.97 -1.08
C ASN A 79 -13.73 -0.31 -1.09
N TYR A 80 -13.48 -1.25 -0.16
CA TYR A 80 -14.24 -2.48 0.00
C TYR A 80 -15.27 -2.40 1.13
N GLY A 81 -15.54 -1.21 1.69
CA GLY A 81 -16.56 -0.99 2.72
C GLY A 81 -17.30 0.32 2.49
N MET A 82 -18.47 0.48 3.11
CA MET A 82 -19.28 1.68 2.98
C MET A 82 -20.09 1.94 4.23
N VAL A 83 -20.29 3.22 4.54
CA VAL A 83 -21.23 3.66 5.57
C VAL A 83 -22.36 4.44 4.91
N GLN A 84 -23.58 4.00 5.15
CA GLN A 84 -24.79 4.67 4.72
C GLN A 84 -25.48 5.30 5.93
N LYS A 85 -26.03 6.50 5.76
CA LYS A 85 -26.85 7.15 6.79
C LYS A 85 -28.32 7.11 6.39
N SER A 86 -29.21 7.02 7.36
CA SER A 86 -30.64 7.18 7.10
C SER A 86 -30.99 8.66 6.82
N THR A 87 -32.16 8.90 6.23
CA THR A 87 -32.61 10.25 5.86
C THR A 87 -32.71 11.19 7.06
N LEU A 88 -33.14 10.67 8.21
CA LEU A 88 -33.35 11.43 9.44
C LEU A 88 -32.13 11.42 10.38
N ALA A 89 -31.08 10.67 10.02
CA ALA A 89 -29.86 10.65 10.82
C ALA A 89 -29.04 11.92 10.60
N ASP A 90 -28.44 12.37 11.70
CA ASP A 90 -27.38 13.37 11.69
C ASP A 90 -26.28 13.02 10.67
N PRO A 91 -25.51 14.02 10.20
CA PRO A 91 -24.35 13.74 9.36
C PRO A 91 -23.39 12.77 10.04
N TYR A 92 -22.91 11.77 9.31
CA TYR A 92 -21.95 10.80 9.82
C TYR A 92 -20.57 11.46 10.02
N GLY A 93 -20.01 11.32 11.22
CA GLY A 93 -18.72 11.88 11.61
C GLY A 93 -17.59 10.84 11.71
N GLY A 94 -17.92 9.57 11.92
CA GLY A 94 -16.94 8.48 12.01
C GLY A 94 -17.47 7.25 12.74
N MET A 95 -16.62 6.24 12.91
CA MET A 95 -16.93 5.04 13.67
C MET A 95 -15.81 4.69 14.64
N TYR A 96 -16.17 3.95 15.67
CA TYR A 96 -15.21 3.24 16.50
C TYR A 96 -15.75 1.88 16.90
N ILE A 97 -14.84 1.02 17.37
CA ILE A 97 -15.16 -0.20 18.10
C ILE A 97 -14.73 -0.02 19.54
N ASP A 98 -15.61 -0.43 20.45
CA ASP A 98 -15.24 -0.65 21.84
C ASP A 98 -14.81 -2.11 22.02
N HIS A 99 -13.51 -2.34 22.21
CA HIS A 99 -12.98 -3.71 22.29
C HIS A 99 -13.43 -4.47 23.55
N ASN A 100 -13.90 -3.78 24.59
CA ASN A 100 -14.42 -4.43 25.79
C ASN A 100 -15.83 -4.99 25.56
N GLU A 101 -16.63 -4.29 24.76
CA GLU A 101 -18.05 -4.57 24.55
C GLU A 101 -18.31 -5.32 23.23
N LYS A 102 -17.33 -5.36 22.31
CA LYS A 102 -17.46 -5.89 20.93
C LYS A 102 -18.57 -5.19 20.13
N GLU A 103 -18.85 -3.93 20.46
CA GLU A 103 -19.82 -3.12 19.76
C GLU A 103 -19.16 -2.29 18.66
N ILE A 104 -19.89 -2.12 17.55
CA ILE A 104 -19.59 -1.08 16.56
C ILE A 104 -20.43 0.15 16.86
N CYS A 105 -19.79 1.31 16.84
CA CYS A 105 -20.44 2.58 17.15
C CYS A 105 -20.31 3.56 15.98
N GLY A 106 -21.43 4.15 15.59
CA GLY A 106 -21.49 5.29 14.68
C GLY A 106 -21.52 6.60 15.46
N VAL A 107 -20.64 7.52 15.08
CA VAL A 107 -20.51 8.87 15.68
C VAL A 107 -21.05 9.89 14.70
N SER A 108 -21.95 10.76 15.15
CA SER A 108 -22.45 11.88 14.37
C SER A 108 -21.42 13.03 14.33
N ALA A 109 -21.52 13.89 13.32
CA ALA A 109 -20.71 15.10 13.21
C ALA A 109 -20.93 16.08 14.38
N PHE A 110 -22.03 15.93 15.12
CA PHE A 110 -22.35 16.71 16.32
C PHE A 110 -21.93 16.02 17.63
N GLY A 111 -21.25 14.87 17.56
CA GLY A 111 -20.71 14.17 18.72
C GLY A 111 -21.66 13.17 19.38
N GLY A 112 -22.87 12.98 18.84
CA GLY A 112 -23.79 11.92 19.26
C GLY A 112 -23.23 10.55 18.87
N THR A 113 -23.52 9.52 19.67
CA THR A 113 -23.04 8.15 19.40
C THR A 113 -24.17 7.15 19.52
N VAL A 114 -24.22 6.19 18.61
CA VAL A 114 -25.12 5.03 18.65
C VAL A 114 -24.33 3.76 18.38
N CYS A 115 -24.58 2.72 19.15
CA CYS A 115 -23.83 1.46 19.10
C CYS A 115 -24.75 0.26 18.95
N SER A 116 -24.20 -0.84 18.45
CA SER A 116 -24.84 -2.16 18.45
C SER A 116 -23.77 -3.25 18.39
N ASP A 117 -24.12 -4.44 18.87
CA ASP A 117 -23.28 -5.62 18.73
C ASP A 117 -22.94 -5.88 17.25
N ALA A 118 -21.69 -6.25 17.00
CA ALA A 118 -21.22 -6.57 15.65
C ALA A 118 -20.27 -7.77 15.67
N ASP A 119 -20.36 -8.60 14.65
CA ASP A 119 -19.38 -9.66 14.40
C ASP A 119 -18.34 -9.19 13.38
N TYR A 120 -17.09 -9.12 13.82
CA TYR A 120 -15.95 -8.67 13.02
C TYR A 120 -14.69 -9.45 13.36
N ASP A 121 -13.84 -9.65 12.35
CA ASP A 121 -12.51 -10.20 12.56
C ASP A 121 -11.48 -9.08 12.66
N ILE A 122 -10.56 -9.17 13.62
CA ILE A 122 -9.36 -8.33 13.63
C ILE A 122 -8.43 -8.82 12.54
N THR A 123 -7.99 -7.91 11.68
CA THR A 123 -7.11 -8.22 10.55
C THR A 123 -6.09 -7.10 10.34
N LYS A 124 -5.25 -7.27 9.32
CA LYS A 124 -4.34 -6.24 8.81
C LYS A 124 -4.69 -5.98 7.35
N HIS A 125 -4.60 -4.72 6.95
CA HIS A 125 -4.84 -4.34 5.57
C HIS A 125 -3.65 -3.55 5.02
N THR A 126 -3.11 -4.04 3.91
CA THR A 126 -2.15 -3.31 3.10
C THR A 126 -2.92 -2.66 1.97
N ASN A 127 -3.03 -1.34 2.00
CA ASN A 127 -3.67 -0.63 0.90
C ASN A 127 -2.67 -0.59 -0.27
N ASN A 128 -3.06 -1.02 -1.46
CA ASN A 128 -2.16 -0.96 -2.64
C ASN A 128 -1.78 0.49 -2.98
N ASP A 129 -2.65 1.45 -2.63
CA ASP A 129 -2.40 2.89 -2.72
C ASP A 129 -1.45 3.43 -1.63
N MET A 130 -0.93 2.57 -0.74
CA MET A 130 -0.02 2.93 0.36
C MET A 130 1.38 2.29 0.21
N LEU A 131 1.88 2.21 -1.02
CA LEU A 131 3.33 2.23 -1.23
C LEU A 131 3.82 3.61 -0.76
N SER A 132 4.36 3.70 0.46
CA SER A 132 4.89 4.98 0.98
C SER A 132 6.02 5.50 0.11
N PHE A 133 6.78 4.57 -0.46
CA PHE A 133 7.89 4.83 -1.34
C PHE A 133 8.18 3.57 -2.18
N GLN A 134 8.44 3.73 -3.48
CA GLN A 134 8.94 2.65 -4.32
C GLN A 134 9.88 3.19 -5.39
N GLN A 135 11.02 2.54 -5.56
CA GLN A 135 11.98 2.71 -6.63
C GLN A 135 12.03 1.44 -7.44
N THR A 136 11.91 1.54 -8.76
CA THR A 136 11.93 0.41 -9.68
C THR A 136 12.88 0.68 -10.85
N LEU A 137 13.72 -0.29 -11.20
CA LEU A 137 14.34 -0.41 -12.53
C LEU A 137 13.53 -1.39 -13.36
N LEU A 138 13.21 -1.03 -14.60
CA LEU A 138 12.47 -1.85 -15.55
C LEU A 138 13.35 -2.12 -16.78
N TYR A 139 13.28 -3.34 -17.31
CA TYR A 139 14.00 -3.66 -18.52
C TYR A 139 13.26 -3.17 -19.76
N SER A 140 13.93 -2.37 -20.60
CA SER A 140 13.32 -1.78 -21.81
C SER A 140 13.87 -2.38 -23.11
N GLY A 141 14.78 -3.36 -23.01
CA GLY A 141 15.35 -4.08 -24.14
C GLY A 141 16.81 -3.75 -24.41
N LYS A 142 17.36 -4.34 -25.47
CA LYS A 142 18.75 -4.16 -25.90
C LYS A 142 18.82 -3.90 -27.40
N ILE A 143 19.66 -2.95 -27.80
CA ILE A 143 19.97 -2.61 -29.19
C ILE A 143 21.50 -2.65 -29.36
N GLY A 144 21.99 -3.51 -30.26
CA GLY A 144 23.44 -3.75 -30.36
C GLY A 144 23.99 -4.25 -29.02
N ASN A 145 24.99 -3.56 -28.45
CA ASN A 145 25.54 -3.87 -27.13
C ASN A 145 24.98 -2.97 -26.01
N LYS A 146 24.01 -2.11 -26.33
CA LYS A 146 23.42 -1.15 -25.40
C LYS A 146 22.13 -1.69 -24.79
N VAL A 147 22.09 -1.77 -23.46
CA VAL A 147 20.91 -2.13 -22.67
C VAL A 147 20.17 -0.87 -22.24
N ASN A 148 18.86 -0.84 -22.48
CA ASN A 148 17.97 0.24 -22.09
C ASN A 148 17.19 -0.16 -20.84
N ILE A 149 17.18 0.72 -19.85
CA ILE A 149 16.51 0.52 -18.57
C ILE A 149 15.75 1.79 -18.22
N SER A 150 14.50 1.61 -17.81
CA SER A 150 13.67 2.70 -17.32
C SER A 150 13.65 2.67 -15.79
N TYR A 151 13.90 3.80 -15.16
CA TYR A 151 13.74 3.98 -13.73
C TYR A 151 12.40 4.63 -13.42
N ARG A 152 11.72 4.21 -12.35
CA ARG A 152 10.50 4.85 -11.83
C ARG A 152 10.59 5.02 -10.32
N GLU A 153 10.17 6.18 -9.81
CA GLU A 153 10.05 6.46 -8.37
C GLU A 153 8.66 6.99 -8.01
N PHE A 154 8.04 6.39 -6.98
CA PHE A 154 6.76 6.79 -6.40
C PHE A 154 6.97 7.21 -4.94
N SER A 155 6.37 8.34 -4.55
CA SER A 155 6.33 8.79 -3.15
C SER A 155 4.94 9.32 -2.81
N ASN A 156 4.35 8.80 -1.75
CA ASN A 156 2.97 9.11 -1.42
C ASN A 156 2.90 10.32 -0.48
N ASN A 157 2.78 11.53 -1.04
CA ASN A 157 2.21 12.68 -0.31
C ASN A 157 1.83 13.89 -1.16
N LYS A 158 2.13 13.90 -2.47
CA LYS A 158 1.61 14.87 -3.45
C LYS A 158 1.56 14.15 -4.79
N ALA A 159 0.51 14.37 -5.58
CA ALA A 159 0.38 13.92 -6.95
C ALA A 159 1.52 14.53 -7.81
N ARG A 160 2.72 13.98 -7.68
CA ARG A 160 3.84 14.22 -8.58
C ARG A 160 3.81 13.10 -9.63
N PRO A 161 4.04 13.41 -10.91
CA PRO A 161 4.28 12.38 -11.90
C PRO A 161 5.35 11.41 -11.38
N ALA A 162 5.19 10.11 -11.63
CA ALA A 162 6.27 9.16 -11.40
C ALA A 162 7.50 9.71 -12.12
N PHE A 163 8.59 9.95 -11.39
CA PHE A 163 9.82 10.40 -12.03
C PHE A 163 10.36 9.22 -12.85
N SER A 164 10.17 9.28 -14.16
CA SER A 164 10.71 8.30 -15.08
C SER A 164 11.98 8.83 -15.75
N ASN A 165 13.07 8.06 -15.69
CA ASN A 165 14.26 8.34 -16.47
C ASN A 165 14.64 7.08 -17.24
N ASP A 166 14.93 7.23 -18.53
CA ASP A 166 15.47 6.16 -19.34
C ASP A 166 16.99 6.31 -19.38
N VAL A 167 17.69 5.21 -19.13
CA VAL A 167 19.15 5.15 -19.11
C VAL A 167 19.63 4.02 -20.01
N GLU A 168 20.74 4.28 -20.69
CA GLU A 168 21.38 3.35 -21.61
C GLU A 168 22.77 2.99 -21.10
N TYR A 169 23.13 1.71 -21.15
CA TYR A 169 24.45 1.21 -20.76
C TYR A 169 25.06 0.38 -21.89
N ASP A 170 26.31 0.68 -22.27
CA ASP A 170 27.07 -0.13 -23.23
C ASP A 170 27.77 -1.30 -22.50
N LEU A 171 27.34 -2.53 -22.82
CA LEU A 171 27.89 -3.74 -22.21
C LEU A 171 29.33 -4.06 -22.66
N ASN A 172 29.87 -3.34 -23.65
CA ASN A 172 31.30 -3.42 -23.98
C ASN A 172 32.17 -2.73 -22.94
N GLU A 173 31.66 -1.69 -22.27
CA GLU A 173 32.40 -0.95 -21.24
C GLU A 173 32.40 -1.70 -19.91
N SER A 174 31.25 -2.28 -19.54
CA SER A 174 31.11 -3.11 -18.35
C SER A 174 29.87 -3.99 -18.43
N ASN A 175 29.96 -5.20 -17.87
CA ASN A 175 28.78 -6.02 -17.61
C ASN A 175 28.07 -5.62 -16.31
N VAL A 176 28.62 -4.69 -15.51
CA VAL A 176 27.97 -4.17 -14.30
C VAL A 176 27.35 -2.82 -14.62
N ILE A 177 26.04 -2.74 -14.45
CA ILE A 177 25.27 -1.50 -14.60
C ILE A 177 24.89 -0.96 -13.23
N GLY A 178 24.71 0.36 -13.13
CA GLY A 178 24.39 0.98 -11.85
C GLY A 178 23.56 2.24 -11.98
N TYR A 179 22.54 2.36 -11.13
CA TYR A 179 21.67 3.52 -11.08
C TYR A 179 21.25 3.81 -9.63
N LYS A 180 21.37 5.07 -9.18
CA LYS A 180 21.03 5.49 -7.80
C LYS A 180 21.58 4.55 -6.70
N GLY A 181 22.79 4.04 -6.89
CA GLY A 181 23.48 3.17 -5.94
C GLY A 181 23.15 1.68 -6.04
N ALA A 182 22.12 1.30 -6.79
CA ALA A 182 21.91 -0.09 -7.18
C ALA A 182 23.00 -0.54 -8.16
N LEU A 183 23.42 -1.80 -8.07
CA LEU A 183 24.40 -2.42 -8.95
C LEU A 183 23.88 -3.79 -9.37
N LEU A 184 23.81 -4.03 -10.68
CA LEU A 184 23.39 -5.29 -11.28
C LEU A 184 24.47 -5.79 -12.21
N GLU A 185 24.87 -7.06 -12.08
CA GLU A 185 25.75 -7.73 -13.02
C GLU A 185 24.91 -8.40 -14.11
N ILE A 186 25.07 -7.97 -15.35
CA ILE A 186 24.37 -8.53 -16.50
C ILE A 186 25.09 -9.80 -16.95
N ILE A 187 24.36 -10.91 -16.95
CA ILE A 187 24.84 -12.22 -17.38
C ILE A 187 24.51 -12.42 -18.86
N ASN A 188 23.28 -12.07 -19.26
CA ASN A 188 22.85 -12.12 -20.65
C ASN A 188 21.72 -11.11 -20.88
N ALA A 189 21.68 -10.48 -22.05
CA ALA A 189 20.61 -9.55 -22.42
C ALA A 189 20.28 -9.68 -23.92
N THR A 190 18.99 -9.62 -24.23
CA THR A 190 18.42 -9.68 -25.58
C THR A 190 17.34 -8.61 -25.73
N ASN A 191 16.80 -8.38 -26.92
CA ASN A 191 15.65 -7.49 -27.08
C ASN A 191 14.36 -7.98 -26.40
N GLN A 192 14.36 -9.16 -25.74
CA GLN A 192 13.18 -9.75 -25.09
C GLN A 192 13.35 -9.95 -23.58
N SER A 193 14.57 -10.23 -23.12
CA SER A 193 14.84 -10.55 -21.72
C SER A 193 16.26 -10.19 -21.29
N ILE A 194 16.45 -10.10 -19.98
CA ILE A 194 17.73 -9.86 -19.34
C ILE A 194 17.90 -10.78 -18.15
N LYS A 195 18.97 -11.58 -18.15
CA LYS A 195 19.44 -12.37 -17.01
C LYS A 195 20.54 -11.58 -16.30
N TYR A 196 20.40 -11.40 -14.99
CA TYR A 196 21.30 -10.58 -14.19
C TYR A 196 21.39 -11.08 -12.74
N LYS A 197 22.42 -10.62 -12.02
CA LYS A 197 22.61 -10.81 -10.59
C LYS A 197 22.54 -9.49 -9.85
N VAL A 198 21.79 -9.45 -8.74
CA VAL A 198 21.74 -8.26 -7.89
C VAL A 198 22.99 -8.19 -7.03
N LEU A 199 23.86 -7.19 -7.26
CA LEU A 199 25.06 -6.98 -6.44
C LEU A 199 24.78 -6.04 -5.26
N LYS A 200 23.96 -5.01 -5.50
CA LYS A 200 23.59 -4.01 -4.49
C LYS A 200 22.21 -3.43 -4.79
N ASN A 201 21.39 -3.20 -3.76
CA ASN A 201 20.11 -2.52 -3.91
C ASN A 201 20.28 -0.98 -3.95
N PHE A 202 19.23 -0.23 -4.28
CA PHE A 202 19.23 1.23 -4.23
C PHE A 202 19.71 1.75 -2.87
N ARG A 203 20.34 2.93 -2.87
CA ARG A 203 20.80 3.59 -1.64
C ARG A 203 19.62 4.05 -0.78
#